data_AF-A0A1N6DYM0-F1
#
_entry.id   AF-A0A1N6DYM0-F1
#
_cell.length_a   1.000
_cell.length_b   1.000
_cell.length_c   1.000
_cell.angle_alpha   90.00
_cell.angle_beta   90.00
_cell.angle_gamma   90.00
#
_symmetry.space_group_name_H-M   'P 1'
#
loop_
_entity.id
_entity.type
_entity.pdbx_description
1 polymer ?
#
loop_
_entity_poly.entity_id
_entity_poly.type
_entity_poly.pdbx_seq_one_letter_code
_entity_poly.pdbx_strand_id
1 'polypeptide(L)'
;MDLGNIIYLVAVIVYFIYQISKNKKSGEPTEEQGTPKESPKAPTTFEDLMREIREAQNPNRPKPAPKPKAQQVEVEEIKPEPVKKKWYEEADEEISYYDGAYEKAKTAAEKAVPISQLEFSEIGKQAYKKPEKKVNRYAQLMKDPQSVKDAVVLSEILNRKHF
;
A
#
# COMPACT_ATOMS: atom_id res chain seq x y z
N MET A 1 3.59 -29.94 23.28
CA MET A 1 4.55 -29.66 22.19
C MET A 1 5.35 -30.93 21.99
N ASP A 2 5.21 -31.58 20.84
CA ASP A 2 5.85 -32.87 20.60
C ASP A 2 7.37 -32.74 20.56
N LEU A 3 8.07 -33.77 21.05
CA LEU A 3 9.53 -33.81 21.09
C LEU A 3 10.12 -33.63 19.68
N GLY A 4 9.43 -34.15 18.65
CA GLY A 4 9.80 -33.95 17.25
C GLY A 4 9.74 -32.49 16.80
N ASN A 5 8.73 -31.73 17.23
CA ASN A 5 8.60 -30.30 16.90
C ASN A 5 9.70 -29.48 17.60
N ILE A 6 10.06 -29.85 18.82
CA ILE A 6 11.15 -29.20 19.57
C ILE A 6 12.50 -29.46 18.88
N ILE A 7 12.77 -30.70 18.47
CA ILE A 7 13.99 -31.06 17.73
C ILE A 7 14.07 -30.32 16.39
N TYR A 8 12.96 -30.26 15.65
CA TYR A 8 12.89 -29.53 14.37
C TYR A 8 13.16 -28.03 14.56
N LEU A 9 12.56 -27.40 15.57
CA LEU A 9 12.78 -25.99 15.89
C LEU A 9 14.26 -25.70 16.20
N VAL A 10 14.89 -26.57 17.01
CA VAL A 10 16.32 -26.44 17.36
C VAL A 10 17.19 -26.59 16.12
N ALA A 11 16.88 -27.52 15.22
CA ALA A 11 17.63 -27.72 13.98
C ALA A 11 17.58 -26.49 13.05
N VAL A 12 16.41 -25.87 12.90
CA VAL A 12 16.26 -24.64 12.09
C VAL A 12 17.06 -23.47 12.69
N ILE A 13 17.03 -23.30 14.02
CA ILE A 13 17.79 -22.26 14.71
C ILE A 13 19.30 -22.46 14.50
N VAL A 14 19.80 -23.69 14.69
CA VAL A 14 21.22 -24.01 14.49
C VAL A 14 21.65 -23.81 13.04
N TYR A 15 20.82 -24.20 12.07
CA TYR A 15 21.06 -23.97 10.65
C TYR A 15 21.19 -22.47 10.32
N PHE A 16 20.31 -21.64 10.88
CA PHE A 16 20.32 -20.19 10.65
C PHE A 16 21.56 -19.52 11.25
N ILE A 17 21.95 -19.93 12.47
CA ILE A 17 23.18 -19.46 13.12
C ILE A 17 24.41 -19.89 12.32
N TYR A 18 24.43 -21.13 11.82
CA TYR A 18 25.49 -21.65 10.95
C TYR A 18 25.60 -20.86 9.65
N GLN A 19 24.47 -20.53 9.01
CA GLN A 19 24.43 -19.77 7.76
C GLN A 19 24.96 -18.34 7.95
N ILE A 20 24.57 -17.65 9.03
CA ILE A 20 25.10 -16.33 9.38
C ILE A 20 26.60 -16.39 9.69
N SER A 21 27.06 -17.44 10.38
CA SER A 21 28.47 -17.60 10.75
C SER A 21 29.35 -17.93 9.54
N LYS A 22 28.87 -18.76 8.60
CA LYS A 22 29.61 -19.13 7.38
C LYS A 22 29.83 -17.93 6.46
N ASN A 23 28.84 -17.04 6.37
CA ASN A 23 28.91 -15.84 5.52
C ASN A 23 29.90 -14.77 6.04
N LYS A 24 30.41 -14.90 7.27
CA LYS A 24 31.39 -13.96 7.85
C LYS A 24 32.85 -14.27 7.49
N LYS A 25 33.14 -15.41 6.84
CA LYS A 25 34.51 -15.79 6.45
C LYS A 25 34.83 -15.61 4.95
N SER A 26 33.87 -15.18 4.15
CA SER A 26 34.07 -14.82 2.74
C SER A 26 33.86 -13.33 2.56
N GLY A 27 34.92 -12.55 2.81
CA GLY A 27 35.00 -11.18 2.32
C GLY A 27 35.63 -11.18 0.94
N GLU A 28 34.84 -10.92 -0.09
CA GLU A 28 35.10 -9.84 -1.06
C GLU A 28 33.83 -9.55 -1.87
N PRO A 29 33.63 -8.28 -2.27
CA PRO A 29 32.51 -7.85 -3.08
C PRO A 29 32.84 -8.08 -4.56
N THR A 30 31.93 -8.69 -5.31
CA THR A 30 31.96 -8.60 -6.77
C THR A 30 31.10 -7.43 -7.18
N GLU A 31 31.76 -6.31 -7.46
CA GLU A 31 31.21 -5.23 -8.29
C GLU A 31 31.04 -5.70 -9.75
N GLU A 32 30.21 -4.93 -10.44
CA GLU A 32 30.10 -4.77 -11.90
C GLU A 32 29.06 -5.62 -12.64
N GLN A 33 27.85 -5.06 -12.75
CA GLN A 33 27.24 -4.86 -14.06
C GLN A 33 26.88 -3.39 -14.22
N GLY A 34 27.62 -2.71 -15.10
CA GLY A 34 27.34 -1.34 -15.51
C GLY A 34 26.09 -1.26 -16.38
N THR A 35 25.29 -0.22 -16.13
CA THR A 35 24.58 0.52 -17.17
C THR A 35 24.57 2.01 -16.75
N PRO A 36 24.89 2.95 -17.66
CA PRO A 36 24.80 4.38 -17.38
C PRO A 36 23.42 4.92 -17.75
N LYS A 37 22.97 5.96 -17.02
CA LYS A 37 21.76 6.80 -17.23
C LYS A 37 20.45 6.04 -17.01
N GLU A 38 19.46 6.54 -16.27
CA GLU A 38 19.01 7.92 -16.18
C GLU A 38 18.22 8.02 -14.87
N SER A 39 18.64 8.85 -13.91
CA SER A 39 17.78 9.14 -12.78
C SER A 39 16.58 9.95 -13.30
N PRO A 40 15.33 9.51 -13.10
CA PRO A 40 14.21 10.42 -13.32
C PRO A 40 14.41 11.55 -12.32
N LYS A 41 14.59 12.77 -12.82
CA LYS A 41 14.69 13.97 -11.98
C LYS A 41 13.40 14.03 -11.17
N ALA A 42 13.49 13.69 -9.89
CA ALA A 42 12.36 13.82 -8.99
C ALA A 42 11.89 15.29 -9.03
N PRO A 43 10.60 15.56 -9.25
CA PRO A 43 10.08 16.92 -9.28
C PRO A 43 10.37 17.60 -7.95
N THR A 44 11.13 18.69 -7.99
CA THR A 44 11.59 19.41 -6.78
C THR A 44 10.52 20.35 -6.22
N THR A 45 9.36 20.46 -6.87
CA THR A 45 8.27 21.36 -6.48
C THR A 45 6.93 20.62 -6.40
N PHE A 46 6.07 21.06 -5.48
CA PHE A 46 4.77 20.43 -5.21
C PHE A 46 3.84 20.44 -6.43
N GLU A 47 3.88 21.50 -7.23
CA GLU A 47 3.08 21.61 -8.46
C GLU A 47 3.47 20.55 -9.49
N ASP A 48 4.76 20.25 -9.58
CA ASP A 48 5.33 19.28 -10.52
C ASP A 48 5.02 17.83 -10.07
N LEU A 49 5.01 17.58 -8.74
CA LEU A 49 4.47 16.33 -8.17
C LEU A 49 2.97 16.14 -8.46
N MET A 50 2.17 17.20 -8.28
CA MET A 50 0.74 17.14 -8.55
C MET A 50 0.44 16.92 -10.04
N ARG A 51 1.31 17.42 -10.92
CA ARG A 51 1.24 17.19 -12.36
C ARG A 51 1.56 15.73 -12.71
N GLU A 52 2.64 15.19 -12.15
CA GLU A 52 3.05 13.80 -12.36
C GLU A 52 1.98 12.81 -11.90
N ILE A 53 1.36 13.03 -10.73
CA ILE A 53 0.26 12.17 -10.24
C ILE A 53 -0.93 12.19 -11.20
N ARG A 54 -1.27 13.36 -11.77
CA ARG A 54 -2.37 13.49 -12.75
C ARG A 54 -2.04 12.84 -14.09
N GLU A 55 -0.79 12.92 -14.54
CA GLU A 55 -0.31 12.28 -15.78
C GLU A 55 -0.23 10.75 -15.62
N ALA A 56 0.25 10.25 -14.49
CA ALA A 56 0.28 8.83 -14.17
C ALA A 56 -1.13 8.20 -14.10
N GLN A 57 -2.12 8.97 -13.63
CA GLN A 57 -3.52 8.52 -13.59
C GLN A 57 -4.23 8.59 -14.94
N ASN A 58 -3.72 9.36 -15.92
CA ASN A 58 -4.34 9.50 -17.24
C ASN A 58 -3.26 9.66 -18.33
N PRO A 59 -2.58 8.55 -18.72
CA PRO A 59 -1.46 8.60 -19.67
C PRO A 59 -1.87 9.02 -21.10
N ASN A 60 -3.16 9.16 -21.38
CA ASN A 60 -3.70 9.36 -22.73
C ASN A 60 -4.53 10.65 -22.90
N ARG A 61 -4.28 11.69 -22.08
CA ARG A 61 -4.94 12.99 -22.32
C ARG A 61 -4.22 13.77 -23.43
N PRO A 62 -4.86 14.03 -24.59
CA PRO A 62 -4.33 15.01 -25.52
C PRO A 62 -4.30 16.39 -24.84
N LYS A 63 -3.22 17.16 -25.09
CA LYS A 63 -3.04 18.54 -24.60
C LYS A 63 -4.32 19.34 -24.88
N PRO A 64 -4.87 20.10 -23.90
CA PRO A 64 -6.09 20.85 -24.13
C PRO A 64 -5.84 21.96 -25.16
N ALA A 65 -6.39 21.77 -26.36
CA ALA A 65 -6.67 22.83 -27.32
C ALA A 65 -7.66 23.85 -26.69
N PRO A 66 -7.66 25.12 -27.13
CA PRO A 66 -8.49 26.15 -26.52
C PRO A 66 -9.98 25.79 -26.62
N LYS A 67 -10.71 26.04 -25.53
CA LYS A 67 -12.11 25.66 -25.27
C LYS A 67 -13.05 25.93 -26.47
N PRO A 68 -13.80 24.93 -26.96
CA PRO A 68 -14.99 25.18 -27.76
C PRO A 68 -16.13 25.63 -26.84
N LYS A 69 -16.83 26.71 -27.23
CA LYS A 69 -18.06 27.16 -26.57
C LYS A 69 -19.11 26.04 -26.68
N ALA A 70 -19.79 25.77 -25.56
CA ALA A 70 -20.85 24.76 -25.50
C ALA A 70 -21.99 25.13 -26.47
N GLN A 71 -22.18 24.30 -27.49
CA GLN A 71 -23.41 24.25 -28.28
C GLN A 71 -24.32 23.25 -27.59
N GLN A 72 -25.49 23.71 -27.13
CA GLN A 72 -26.50 22.83 -26.54
C GLN A 72 -27.09 21.98 -27.68
N VAL A 73 -26.87 20.67 -27.62
CA VAL A 73 -27.50 19.70 -28.50
C VAL A 73 -28.80 19.27 -27.82
N GLU A 74 -29.93 19.57 -28.46
CA GLU A 74 -31.24 19.08 -28.07
C GLU A 74 -31.29 17.57 -28.35
N VAL A 75 -31.49 16.77 -27.30
CA VAL A 75 -31.50 15.31 -27.38
C VAL A 75 -32.93 14.87 -27.67
N GLU A 76 -33.21 14.45 -28.90
CA GLU A 76 -34.44 13.73 -29.23
C GLU A 76 -34.46 12.37 -28.50
N GLU A 77 -35.58 12.09 -27.84
CA GLU A 77 -35.80 10.87 -27.05
C GLU A 77 -36.04 9.67 -27.97
N ILE A 78 -35.01 8.86 -28.20
CA ILE A 78 -35.12 7.60 -28.94
C ILE A 78 -35.81 6.56 -28.05
N LYS A 79 -37.05 6.20 -28.38
CA LYS A 79 -37.76 5.09 -27.73
C LYS A 79 -37.07 3.75 -28.06
N PRO A 80 -36.63 2.95 -27.06
CA PRO A 80 -36.02 1.66 -27.33
C PRO A 80 -37.09 0.61 -27.70
N GLU A 81 -36.91 -0.08 -28.82
CA GLU A 81 -37.70 -1.26 -29.16
C GLU A 81 -37.34 -2.44 -28.22
N PRO A 82 -38.32 -3.28 -27.83
CA PRO A 82 -38.05 -4.40 -26.94
C PRO A 82 -37.28 -5.51 -27.68
N VAL A 83 -36.00 -5.63 -27.37
CA VAL A 83 -35.15 -6.76 -27.80
C VAL A 83 -35.70 -8.04 -27.15
N LYS A 84 -36.27 -8.94 -27.95
CA LYS A 84 -36.64 -10.29 -27.50
C LYS A 84 -35.37 -11.08 -27.20
N LYS A 85 -35.02 -11.19 -25.91
CA LYS A 85 -33.93 -12.05 -25.44
C LYS A 85 -34.26 -13.50 -25.77
N LYS A 86 -33.49 -14.12 -26.67
CA LYS A 86 -33.48 -15.57 -26.82
C LYS A 86 -32.70 -16.12 -25.62
N TRP A 87 -33.39 -16.81 -24.72
CA TRP A 87 -32.74 -17.60 -23.68
C TRP A 87 -32.11 -18.81 -24.38
N TYR A 88 -30.79 -18.87 -24.41
CA TYR A 88 -30.10 -20.09 -24.77
C TYR A 88 -30.12 -20.97 -23.52
N GLU A 89 -30.95 -22.01 -23.53
CA GLU A 89 -30.88 -23.12 -22.59
C GLU A 89 -29.77 -24.07 -23.06
N GLU A 90 -28.52 -23.59 -23.06
CA GLU A 90 -27.40 -24.52 -22.96
C GLU A 90 -27.22 -24.74 -21.46
N ALA A 91 -27.52 -25.95 -21.01
CA ALA A 91 -27.26 -26.37 -19.64
C ALA A 91 -25.74 -26.44 -19.44
N ASP A 92 -25.13 -25.28 -19.23
CA ASP A 92 -23.74 -25.17 -18.85
C ASP A 92 -23.54 -25.97 -17.55
N GLU A 93 -22.72 -27.01 -17.63
CA GLU A 93 -22.36 -27.85 -16.47
C GLU A 93 -21.83 -26.98 -15.32
N GLU A 94 -21.17 -25.86 -15.63
CA GLU A 94 -20.70 -24.87 -14.65
C GLU A 94 -21.85 -24.22 -13.86
N ILE A 95 -22.99 -23.92 -14.48
CA ILE A 95 -24.13 -23.30 -13.79
C ILE A 95 -24.75 -24.31 -12.79
N SER A 96 -24.86 -25.57 -13.19
CA SER A 96 -25.37 -26.65 -12.32
C SER A 96 -24.50 -26.90 -11.08
N TYR A 97 -23.19 -26.63 -11.17
CA TYR A 97 -22.28 -26.78 -10.04
C TYR A 97 -22.58 -25.81 -8.90
N TYR A 98 -23.05 -24.61 -9.23
CA TYR A 98 -23.39 -23.57 -8.27
C TYR A 98 -24.85 -23.59 -7.83
N ASP A 99 -25.68 -24.45 -8.40
CA ASP A 99 -27.08 -24.57 -8.02
C ASP A 99 -27.21 -24.98 -6.54
N GLY A 100 -27.95 -24.17 -5.77
CA GLY A 100 -28.14 -24.34 -4.34
C GLY A 100 -26.93 -23.95 -3.46
N ALA A 101 -25.85 -23.41 -4.03
CA ALA A 101 -24.74 -22.86 -3.24
C ALA A 101 -25.20 -21.69 -2.34
N TYR A 102 -26.11 -20.86 -2.86
CA TYR A 102 -26.70 -19.74 -2.12
C TYR A 102 -27.50 -20.20 -0.89
N GLU A 103 -28.36 -21.21 -1.04
CA GLU A 103 -29.17 -21.74 0.07
C GLU A 103 -28.29 -22.40 1.14
N LYS A 104 -27.21 -23.08 0.73
CA LYS A 104 -26.21 -23.64 1.65
C LYS A 104 -25.47 -22.54 2.42
N ALA A 105 -25.08 -21.46 1.75
CA ALA A 105 -24.42 -20.32 2.39
C ALA A 105 -25.36 -19.59 3.36
N LYS A 106 -26.62 -19.41 2.99
CA LYS A 106 -27.64 -18.78 3.83
C LYS A 106 -27.92 -19.59 5.09
N THR A 107 -28.15 -20.90 4.96
CA THR A 107 -28.36 -21.78 6.11
C THR A 107 -27.12 -21.89 7.00
N ALA A 108 -25.91 -21.80 6.45
CA ALA A 108 -24.67 -21.73 7.22
C ALA A 108 -24.56 -20.40 7.99
N ALA A 109 -24.95 -19.29 7.39
CA ALA A 109 -24.96 -17.98 8.03
C ALA A 109 -26.01 -17.87 9.15
N GLU A 110 -27.19 -18.48 8.97
CA GLU A 110 -28.24 -18.53 10.01
C GLU A 110 -27.84 -19.41 11.20
N LYS A 111 -27.02 -20.45 10.97
CA LYS A 111 -26.47 -21.31 12.03
C LYS A 111 -25.22 -20.73 12.69
N ALA A 112 -24.60 -19.72 12.09
CA ALA A 112 -23.43 -19.07 12.65
C ALA A 112 -23.82 -18.23 13.87
N VAL A 113 -22.96 -18.23 14.89
CA VAL A 113 -23.12 -17.36 16.05
C VAL A 113 -23.06 -15.91 15.59
N PRO A 114 -24.01 -15.03 15.98
CA PRO A 114 -23.98 -13.63 15.59
C PRO A 114 -22.67 -12.99 16.05
N ILE A 115 -22.11 -12.11 15.23
CA ILE A 115 -20.81 -11.45 15.47
C ILE A 115 -20.80 -10.70 16.82
N SER A 116 -21.97 -10.32 17.34
CA SER A 116 -22.14 -9.70 18.66
C SER A 116 -21.90 -10.63 19.85
N GLN A 117 -21.97 -11.95 19.67
CA GLN A 117 -21.74 -12.97 20.70
C GLN A 117 -20.35 -13.60 20.60
N LEU A 118 -19.58 -13.24 19.57
CA LEU A 118 -18.18 -13.63 19.45
C LEU A 118 -17.37 -12.80 20.46
N GLU A 119 -17.07 -13.43 21.60
CA GLU A 119 -16.03 -12.96 22.50
C GLU A 119 -14.68 -13.14 21.79
N PHE A 120 -14.26 -12.11 21.06
CA PHE A 120 -12.91 -12.03 20.53
C PHE A 120 -11.96 -11.90 21.73
N SER A 121 -11.47 -13.04 22.23
CA SER A 121 -10.33 -13.05 23.14
C SER A 121 -9.24 -12.19 22.51
N GLU A 122 -8.71 -11.21 23.23
CA GLU A 122 -7.69 -10.26 22.77
C GLU A 122 -6.31 -10.94 22.52
N ILE A 123 -6.30 -12.16 21.99
CA ILE A 123 -5.12 -12.90 21.53
C ILE A 123 -4.62 -12.19 20.29
N GLY A 124 -3.92 -11.07 20.48
CA GLY A 124 -3.37 -10.27 19.39
C GLY A 124 -3.25 -8.78 19.67
N LYS A 125 -3.84 -8.26 20.76
CA LYS A 125 -3.42 -6.95 21.28
C LYS A 125 -2.10 -7.13 22.02
N GLN A 126 -1.06 -7.61 21.34
CA GLN A 126 0.27 -7.14 21.69
C GLN A 126 0.18 -5.63 21.48
N ALA A 127 0.02 -4.91 22.59
CA ALA A 127 0.06 -3.47 22.61
C ALA A 127 1.40 -3.11 21.98
N TYR A 128 1.38 -2.77 20.70
CA TYR A 128 2.54 -2.22 20.01
C TYR A 128 2.90 -1.00 20.84
N LYS A 129 3.92 -1.13 21.70
CA LYS A 129 4.49 0.00 22.41
C LYS A 129 4.99 0.90 21.29
N LYS A 130 4.20 1.93 20.98
CA LYS A 130 4.57 2.94 20.02
C LYS A 130 5.95 3.40 20.47
N PRO A 131 7.01 3.28 19.64
CA PRO A 131 8.31 3.74 20.05
C PRO A 131 8.12 5.20 20.48
N GLU A 132 8.54 5.53 21.70
CA GLU A 132 8.48 6.89 22.18
C GLU A 132 9.11 7.75 21.09
N LYS A 133 8.32 8.67 20.53
CA LYS A 133 8.78 9.52 19.44
C LYS A 133 9.99 10.24 19.99
N LYS A 134 11.19 9.90 19.49
CA LYS A 134 12.44 10.55 19.87
C LYS A 134 12.30 12.02 19.49
N VAL A 135 11.91 12.85 20.46
CA VAL A 135 11.62 14.26 20.20
C VAL A 135 12.96 14.89 19.87
N ASN A 136 13.07 15.44 18.66
CA ASN A 136 14.30 16.10 18.25
C ASN A 136 14.57 17.26 19.22
N ARG A 137 15.79 17.35 19.78
CA ARG A 137 16.17 18.36 20.76
C ARG A 137 15.89 19.78 20.25
N TYR A 138 16.10 19.99 18.95
CA TYR A 138 15.82 21.27 18.28
C TYR A 138 14.33 21.54 18.09
N ALA A 139 13.49 20.51 17.94
CA ALA A 139 12.04 20.68 17.88
C ALA A 139 11.43 21.07 19.23
N GLN A 140 12.12 20.80 20.34
CA GLN A 140 11.74 21.33 21.66
C GLN A 140 12.09 22.82 21.77
N LEU A 141 13.25 23.23 21.26
CA LEU A 141 13.69 24.63 21.25
C LEU A 141 12.73 25.53 20.43
N MET A 142 12.09 25.01 19.38
CA MET A 142 11.11 25.78 18.60
C MET A 142 9.74 25.98 19.28
N LYS A 143 9.46 25.31 20.41
CA LYS A 143 8.18 25.47 21.12
C LYS A 143 8.15 26.71 22.01
N ASP A 144 9.29 27.12 22.52
CA ASP A 144 9.40 28.26 23.43
C ASP A 144 9.84 29.50 22.65
N PRO A 145 9.12 30.63 22.71
CA PRO A 145 9.40 31.80 21.87
C PRO A 145 10.77 32.44 22.11
N GLN A 146 11.37 32.26 23.29
CA GLN A 146 12.76 32.65 23.56
C GLN A 146 13.75 31.71 22.84
N SER A 147 13.44 30.41 22.83
CA SER A 147 14.27 29.38 22.23
C SER A 147 14.09 29.26 20.71
N VAL A 148 13.02 29.84 20.14
CA VAL A 148 12.87 30.06 18.71
C VAL A 148 14.01 30.91 18.15
N LYS A 149 14.48 31.93 18.87
CA LYS A 149 15.65 32.73 18.44
C LYS A 149 16.91 31.88 18.35
N ASP A 150 17.15 31.05 19.37
CA ASP A 150 18.28 30.11 19.40
C ASP A 150 18.17 29.07 18.28
N ALA A 151 16.95 28.61 17.98
CA ALA A 151 16.70 27.67 16.89
C ALA A 151 16.96 28.29 15.51
N VAL A 152 16.59 29.55 15.30
CA VAL A 152 16.91 30.29 14.07
C VAL A 152 18.43 30.44 13.92
N VAL A 153 19.13 30.86 14.98
CA VAL A 153 20.59 30.99 14.97
C VAL A 153 21.27 29.64 14.71
N LEU A 154 20.83 28.56 15.35
CA LEU A 154 21.37 27.21 15.10
C LEU A 154 21.10 26.73 13.68
N SER A 155 19.91 26.99 13.14
CA SER A 155 19.58 26.62 11.76
C SER A 155 20.45 27.37 10.73
N GLU A 156 20.78 28.63 11.02
CA GLU A 156 21.66 29.44 10.19
C GLU A 156 23.11 28.95 10.26
N ILE A 157 23.57 28.53 11.44
CA ILE A 157 24.91 27.94 11.62
C ILE A 157 25.03 26.60 10.87
N LEU A 158 24.02 25.74 10.97
CA LEU A 158 24.03 24.42 10.33
C LEU A 158 23.84 24.48 8.81
N ASN A 159 23.16 25.49 8.27
CA ASN A 159 22.94 25.64 6.83
C ASN A 159 24.08 26.39 6.12
N ARG A 160 25.12 26.86 6.84
CA ARG A 160 26.29 27.45 6.20
C ARG A 160 27.12 26.38 5.51
N LYS A 161 27.52 26.66 4.27
CA LYS A 161 28.24 25.78 3.30
C LYS A 161 29.50 25.05 3.82
N HIS A 162 29.98 25.36 5.02
CA HIS A 162 31.24 24.84 5.58
C HIS A 162 31.07 24.16 6.94
N PHE A 163 29.82 23.88 7.35
CA PHE A 163 29.48 22.96 8.43
C PHE A 163 28.57 21.85 7.93
#